data_AF-A0A3R9TXR8-F1
#
_entry.id   AF-A0A3R9TXR8-F1
#
_cell.length_a   1.000
_cell.length_b   1.000
_cell.length_c   1.000
_cell.angle_alpha   90.00
_cell.angle_beta   90.00
_cell.angle_gamma   90.00
#
_symmetry.space_group_name_H-M   'P 1'
#
loop_
_entity.id
_entity.type
_entity.pdbx_description
1 polymer ?
#
loop_
_entity_poly.entity_id
_entity_poly.type
_entity_poly.pdbx_seq_one_letter_code
_entity_poly.pdbx_strand_id
1 'polypeptide(L)' 'TPQGQDLPYRQILPERDESMFGLHFEIMENVIDGQHQLSMIITYQAHRFPTATVQSICEKIKATLAQI' A
#
# COMPACT_ATOMS: atom_id res chain seq x y z
N THR A 1 -22.84 -11.80 -20.68
CA THR A 1 -21.66 -11.56 -19.84
C THR A 1 -22.10 -11.78 -18.40
N PRO A 2 -21.38 -12.57 -17.57
CA PRO A 2 -21.85 -12.85 -16.22
C PRO A 2 -22.05 -11.49 -15.55
N GLN A 3 -23.28 -11.22 -15.09
CA GLN A 3 -23.81 -9.87 -14.95
C GLN A 3 -22.95 -9.08 -13.96
N GLY A 4 -22.12 -8.17 -14.50
CA GLY A 4 -21.12 -7.38 -13.79
C GLY A 4 -21.74 -6.40 -12.81
N GLN A 5 -22.25 -6.93 -11.70
CA GLN A 5 -22.54 -6.15 -10.51
C GLN A 5 -21.19 -5.82 -9.85
N ASP A 6 -20.99 -4.55 -9.50
CA ASP A 6 -19.83 -4.12 -8.73
C ASP A 6 -19.81 -4.89 -7.40
N LEU A 7 -18.90 -5.85 -7.31
CA LEU A 7 -18.69 -6.57 -6.06
C LEU A 7 -17.89 -5.64 -5.14
N PRO A 8 -18.41 -5.32 -3.94
CA PRO A 8 -17.66 -4.52 -2.98
C PRO A 8 -16.40 -5.29 -2.56
N TYR A 9 -15.25 -4.84 -3.07
CA TYR A 9 -13.95 -5.32 -2.62
C TYR A 9 -13.60 -4.64 -1.30
N ARG A 10 -13.27 -5.44 -0.29
CA ARG A 10 -12.67 -4.95 0.95
C ARG A 10 -11.42 -5.75 1.22
N GLN A 11 -10.29 -5.06 1.26
CA GLN A 11 -9.05 -5.64 1.70
C GLN A 11 -9.08 -5.89 3.21
N ILE A 12 -8.73 -7.10 3.63
CA ILE A 12 -8.52 -7.45 5.03
C ILE A 12 -7.02 -7.44 5.26
N LEU A 13 -6.56 -6.56 6.16
CA LEU A 13 -5.14 -6.53 6.54
C LEU A 13 -4.77 -7.84 7.25
N PRO A 14 -3.63 -8.46 6.91
CA PRO A 14 -3.14 -9.61 7.65
C PRO A 14 -2.85 -9.23 9.10
N GLU A 15 -3.08 -10.14 10.04
CA GLU A 15 -2.83 -9.94 11.49
C GLU A 15 -1.35 -9.77 11.86
N ARG A 16 -0.44 -9.91 10.89
CA ARG A 16 1.00 -9.89 11.14
C ARG A 16 1.57 -8.51 10.84
N ASP A 17 2.30 -7.99 11.81
CA ASP A 17 3.04 -6.72 11.70
C ASP A 17 4.28 -6.83 10.78
N GLU A 18 4.65 -8.04 10.35
CA GLU A 18 5.83 -8.29 9.50
C GLU A 18 5.48 -8.94 8.15
N SER A 19 6.19 -8.51 7.11
CA SER A 19 6.02 -9.03 5.74
C SER A 19 6.46 -10.50 5.59
N MET A 20 5.69 -11.27 4.82
CA MET A 20 6.08 -12.63 4.39
C MET A 20 7.18 -12.62 3.31
N PHE A 21 7.40 -11.48 2.63
CA PHE A 21 8.30 -11.34 1.48
C PHE A 21 9.52 -10.45 1.77
N GLY A 22 9.75 -10.11 3.04
CA GLY A 22 10.86 -9.24 3.47
C GLY A 22 10.53 -7.75 3.35
N LEU A 23 10.25 -7.25 2.13
CA LEU A 23 9.75 -5.90 1.88
C LEU A 23 8.66 -5.98 0.81
N HIS A 24 7.46 -5.53 1.14
CA HIS A 24 6.29 -5.66 0.29
C HIS A 24 5.54 -4.34 0.22
N PHE A 25 5.18 -3.95 -1.00
CA PHE A 25 4.43 -2.74 -1.31
C PHE A 25 3.09 -3.13 -1.88
N GLU A 26 2.05 -2.51 -1.37
CA GLU A 26 0.71 -2.61 -1.93
C GLU A 26 0.23 -1.21 -2.26
N ILE A 27 -0.30 -1.03 -3.46
CA ILE A 27 -0.79 0.25 -3.96
C ILE A 27 -2.25 0.05 -4.33
N MET A 28 -3.11 0.91 -3.80
CA MET A 28 -4.54 0.84 -4.02
C MET A 28 -5.04 2.21 -4.45
N GLU A 29 -5.86 2.23 -5.50
CA GLU A 29 -6.67 3.38 -5.85
C GLU A 29 -8.05 3.21 -5.21
N ASN A 30 -8.42 4.14 -4.35
CA ASN A 30 -9.72 4.17 -3.69
C ASN A 30 -10.57 5.24 -4.35
N VAL A 31 -11.83 4.92 -4.61
CA VAL A 31 -12.83 5.91 -5.02
C VAL A 31 -13.79 6.10 -3.85
N ILE A 32 -13.63 7.22 -3.14
CA ILE A 32 -14.46 7.57 -1.97
C ILE A 32 -15.21 8.84 -2.33
N ASP A 33 -16.54 8.80 -2.31
CA ASP A 33 -17.42 9.91 -2.71
C ASP A 33 -17.07 10.50 -4.10
N GLY A 34 -16.65 9.65 -5.03
CA GLY A 34 -16.23 10.04 -6.38
C GLY A 34 -14.85 10.71 -6.46
N GLN A 35 -14.12 10.81 -5.35
CA GLN A 35 -12.74 11.29 -5.31
C GLN A 35 -11.77 10.11 -5.38
N HIS A 36 -10.78 10.22 -6.26
CA HIS A 36 -9.70 9.24 -6.37
C HIS A 36 -8.63 9.51 -5.32
N GLN A 37 -8.36 8.51 -4.48
CA GLN A 37 -7.32 8.54 -3.46
C GLN A 37 -6.38 7.36 -3.64
N LEU A 38 -5.13 7.64 -3.99
CA LEU A 38 -4.07 6.64 -3.98
C LEU A 38 -3.61 6.39 -2.54
N SER A 39 -3.56 5.13 -2.14
CA SER A 39 -2.98 4.69 -0.87
C SER A 39 -1.86 3.70 -1.14
N MET A 40 -0.86 3.69 -0.27
CA MET A 40 0.23 2.72 -0.32
C MET A 40 0.46 2.15 1.07
N ILE A 41 0.49 0.82 1.18
CA ILE A 41 0.86 0.10 2.39
C ILE A 41 2.23 -0.52 2.18
N ILE A 42 3.11 -0.36 3.16
CA ILE A 42 4.45 -0.95 3.16
C ILE A 42 4.56 -1.86 4.37
N THR A 43 4.75 -3.15 4.12
CA THR A 43 5.02 -4.14 5.15
C THR A 43 6.45 -4.64 4.98
N TYR A 44 7.17 -4.80 6.08
CA TYR A 44 8.57 -5.20 6.02
C TYR A 44 8.99 -6.01 7.25
N GLN A 45 10.09 -6.75 7.12
CA GLN A 45 10.76 -7.43 8.23
C GLN A 45 11.85 -6.51 8.80
N ALA A 46 11.66 -6.01 10.01
CA ALA A 46 12.57 -5.03 10.61
C ALA A 46 14.00 -5.56 10.78
N HIS A 47 14.16 -6.87 10.98
CA HIS A 47 15.47 -7.52 11.08
C HIS A 47 16.26 -7.52 9.76
N ARG A 48 15.57 -7.34 8.62
CA ARG A 48 16.16 -7.40 7.27
C ARG A 48 16.22 -6.03 6.61
N PHE A 49 15.23 -5.20 6.93
CA PHE A 49 15.12 -3.82 6.48
C PHE A 49 14.97 -2.94 7.72
N PRO A 50 16.04 -2.27 8.18
CA PRO A 50 15.95 -1.37 9.31
C PRO A 50 14.84 -0.32 9.09
N THR A 51 14.04 -0.07 10.11
CA THR A 51 12.90 0.86 10.04
C THR A 51 13.30 2.23 9.48
N ALA A 52 14.47 2.75 9.85
CA ALA A 52 14.98 4.02 9.33
C ALA A 52 15.19 4.01 7.80
N THR A 53 15.64 2.89 7.24
CA THR A 53 15.79 2.72 5.79
C THR A 53 14.44 2.72 5.11
N VAL A 54 13.46 2.00 5.66
CA VAL A 54 12.09 1.97 5.10
C VAL A 54 11.43 3.34 5.18
N GLN A 55 11.58 4.06 6.29
CA GLN A 55 11.12 5.46 6.40
C GLN A 55 11.76 6.37 5.35
N SER A 56 13.06 6.22 5.09
CA SER A 56 13.75 6.97 4.03
C SER A 56 13.16 6.67 2.63
N ILE A 57 12.81 5.41 2.37
CA ILE A 57 12.11 5.02 1.13
C ILE A 57 10.74 5.70 1.05
N CYS A 58 9.95 5.69 2.13
CA CYS A 58 8.64 6.34 2.17
C CYS A 58 8.74 7.84 1.82
N GLU A 59 9.70 8.56 2.41
CA GLU A 59 9.90 9.98 2.14
C GLU A 59 10.30 10.23 0.68
N LYS A 60 11.15 9.38 0.09
CA LYS A 60 11.51 9.48 -1.33
C LYS A 60 10.32 9.22 -2.24
N ILE A 61 9.48 8.24 -1.93
CA ILE A 61 8.27 7.95 -2.70
C ILE A 61 7.33 9.16 -2.67
N LYS A 62 7.07 9.73 -1.49
CA LYS A 62 6.25 10.94 -1.35
C LYS A 62 6.81 12.09 -2.18
N ALA A 63 8.12 12.33 -2.09
CA ALA A 63 8.77 13.41 -2.83
C ALA A 63 8.69 13.21 -4.35
N THR A 64 8.81 11.98 -4.85
CA THR A 64 8.65 11.66 -6.27
C THR A 64 7.22 11.86 -6.74
N LEU A 65 6.23 11.39 -5.97
CA LEU A 65 4.82 11.53 -6.32
C LEU A 65 4.34 12.99 -6.31
N ALA A 66 4.92 13.83 -5.46
CA ALA A 66 4.61 15.27 -5.42
C ALA A 66 5.12 16.05 -6.66
N GLN A 67 5.93 15.44 -7.52
CA GLN A 67 6.49 16.07 -8.73
C GLN A 67 5.70 15.72 -10.00
N ILE A 68 4.65 14.92 -9.89
CA ILE A 68 3.80 14.45 -10.99
C ILE A 68 2.43 15.11 -10.85
#